data_AF-A0A0Q5WNA4-F1
#
_entry.id   AF-A0A0Q5WNA4-F1
#
_cell.length_a   1.000
_cell.length_b   1.000
_cell.length_c   1.000
_cell.angle_alpha   90.00
_cell.angle_beta   90.00
_cell.angle_gamma   90.00
#
_symmetry.space_group_name_H-M   'P 1'
#
loop_
_entity.id
_entity.type
_entity.pdbx_description
1 polymer ?
#
loop_
_entity_poly.entity_id
_entity_poly.type
_entity_poly.pdbx_seq_one_letter_code
_entity_poly.pdbx_strand_id
1 'polypeptide(L)'
;MSVGLFSLQKDYLNNLYSPELLRFLSEYKFMIAIENAACPDYITEKFWRPLIMGVIPIYFGSPTIKDWQPNSKSAIFVNDFHNPQELVKYLNKLAGNQQLYDSYRQHKLNLRNPISNQNLLHNLVTRQYHIGDSSSGASLFEKFECAVCYHVINTARNVKADSRHYNCPLEPVYAQLEGQEIPQNVADWRSMMEVGQCQAKLLDEFFRRNLSFTDAEFDAELNRRMEANSCNNSSNT
;
A
#
# COMPACT_ATOMS: atom_id res chain seq x y z
N MET A 1 -26.21 13.86 13.53
CA MET A 1 -25.34 12.87 12.86
C MET A 1 -24.48 13.47 11.75
N SER A 2 -24.84 14.62 11.16
CA SER A 2 -24.22 15.13 9.93
C SER A 2 -22.94 15.97 10.07
N VAL A 3 -22.55 16.39 11.28
CA VAL A 3 -21.38 17.28 11.49
C VAL A 3 -20.05 16.51 11.44
N GLY A 4 -20.04 15.23 11.85
CA GLY A 4 -18.81 14.41 11.90
C GLY A 4 -18.32 13.94 10.54
N LEU A 5 -19.22 13.63 9.60
CA LEU A 5 -18.87 13.18 8.24
C LEU A 5 -18.25 14.30 7.40
N PHE A 6 -18.65 15.55 7.60
CA PHE A 6 -18.08 16.69 6.88
C PHE A 6 -16.61 16.95 7.22
N SER A 7 -16.17 16.62 8.45
CA SER A 7 -14.76 16.71 8.85
C SER A 7 -13.89 15.68 8.13
N LEU A 8 -14.41 14.45 7.95
CA LEU A 8 -13.70 13.34 7.29
C LEU A 8 -13.42 13.59 5.80
N GLN A 9 -14.17 14.48 5.15
CA GLN A 9 -13.95 14.84 3.74
C GLN A 9 -12.77 15.79 3.53
N LYS A 10 -12.39 16.60 4.54
CA LYS A 10 -11.40 17.67 4.36
C LYS A 10 -9.96 17.21 4.64
N ASP A 11 -9.78 16.17 5.45
CA ASP A 11 -8.46 15.66 5.78
C ASP A 11 -8.47 14.13 5.99
N TYR A 12 -8.88 13.41 4.96
CA TYR A 12 -9.00 11.95 5.03
C TYR A 12 -7.66 11.26 5.30
N LEU A 13 -6.57 11.72 4.68
CA LEU A 13 -5.26 11.05 4.74
C LEU A 13 -4.66 11.07 6.15
N ASN A 14 -4.89 12.12 6.94
CA ASN A 14 -4.42 12.17 8.33
C ASN A 14 -5.40 11.50 9.32
N ASN A 15 -6.58 11.09 8.87
CA ASN A 15 -7.66 10.56 9.73
C ASN A 15 -8.11 9.15 9.34
N LEU A 16 -7.26 8.39 8.63
CA LEU A 16 -7.58 7.04 8.11
C LEU A 16 -8.00 6.01 9.17
N TYR A 17 -7.66 6.26 10.44
CA TYR A 17 -7.99 5.42 11.59
C TYR A 17 -8.64 6.19 12.74
N SER A 18 -9.23 7.36 12.47
CA SER A 18 -9.93 8.11 13.52
C SER A 18 -11.11 7.31 14.08
N PRO A 19 -11.39 7.38 15.40
CA PRO A 19 -12.52 6.69 16.00
C PRO A 19 -13.86 7.00 15.31
N GLU A 20 -14.03 8.24 14.83
CA GLU A 20 -15.22 8.69 14.11
C GLU A 20 -15.39 7.95 12.78
N LEU A 21 -14.31 7.84 11.99
CA LEU A 21 -14.33 7.12 10.72
C LEU A 21 -14.55 5.62 10.95
N LEU A 22 -13.81 5.02 11.88
CA LEU A 22 -13.93 3.59 12.17
C LEU A 22 -15.33 3.23 12.68
N ARG A 23 -15.93 4.08 13.52
CA ARG A 23 -17.31 3.90 13.97
C ARG A 23 -18.30 3.95 12.82
N PHE A 24 -18.20 4.97 11.96
CA PHE A 24 -19.07 5.08 10.78
C PHE A 24 -18.96 3.86 9.86
N LEU A 25 -17.73 3.46 9.52
CA LEU A 25 -17.50 2.32 8.64
C LEU A 25 -17.96 0.98 9.26
N SER A 26 -17.93 0.84 10.58
CA SER A 26 -18.38 -0.38 11.28
C SER A 26 -19.87 -0.66 11.17
N GLU A 27 -20.68 0.32 10.74
CA GLU A 27 -22.13 0.16 10.51
C GLU A 27 -22.44 -0.67 9.24
N TYR A 28 -21.43 -0.94 8.40
CA TYR A 28 -21.57 -1.67 7.14
C TYR A 28 -21.08 -3.11 7.26
N LYS A 29 -21.72 -4.04 6.53
CA LYS A 29 -21.28 -5.44 6.46
C LYS A 29 -20.05 -5.64 5.56
N PHE A 30 -19.94 -4.82 4.51
CA PHE A 30 -18.92 -4.95 3.48
C PHE A 30 -18.23 -3.62 3.22
N MET A 31 -16.95 -3.67 2.84
CA MET A 31 -16.18 -2.51 2.39
C MET A 31 -15.50 -2.85 1.07
N ILE A 32 -15.65 -1.99 0.06
CA ILE A 32 -14.89 -2.12 -1.19
C ILE A 32 -13.43 -1.76 -0.92
N ALA A 33 -12.53 -2.70 -1.16
CA ALA A 33 -11.11 -2.61 -0.86
C ALA A 33 -10.30 -2.89 -2.14
N ILE A 34 -10.38 -1.96 -3.09
CA ILE A 34 -9.70 -2.07 -4.39
C ILE A 34 -8.40 -1.26 -4.35
N GLU A 35 -7.29 -1.91 -4.68
CA GLU A 35 -5.99 -1.25 -4.81
C GLU A 35 -5.88 -0.46 -6.12
N ASN A 36 -5.03 0.55 -6.13
CA ASN A 36 -4.79 1.39 -7.31
C ASN A 36 -4.15 0.62 -8.47
N ALA A 37 -3.49 -0.50 -8.16
CA ALA A 37 -2.88 -1.41 -9.11
C ALA A 37 -2.93 -2.83 -8.52
N ALA A 38 -2.88 -3.85 -9.37
CA ALA A 38 -2.84 -5.24 -8.95
C ALA A 38 -1.44 -5.81 -9.16
N CYS A 39 -0.59 -5.67 -8.14
CA CYS A 39 0.82 -6.05 -8.17
C CYS A 39 1.13 -7.00 -7.00
N PRO A 40 2.04 -7.97 -7.17
CA PRO A 40 2.54 -8.77 -6.05
C PRO A 40 2.94 -7.87 -4.88
N ASP A 41 2.51 -8.24 -3.68
CA ASP A 41 2.79 -7.58 -2.41
C ASP A 41 2.31 -6.12 -2.26
N TYR A 42 1.64 -5.55 -3.27
CA TYR A 42 0.98 -4.24 -3.15
C TYR A 42 -0.33 -4.35 -2.37
N ILE A 43 -0.20 -4.38 -1.05
CA ILE A 43 -1.29 -4.55 -0.09
C ILE A 43 -1.28 -3.35 0.84
N THR A 44 -2.33 -2.53 0.82
CA THR A 44 -2.39 -1.27 1.56
C THR A 44 -3.41 -1.30 2.69
N GLU A 45 -3.64 -0.14 3.31
CA GLU A 45 -4.65 0.03 4.36
C GLU A 45 -6.06 -0.40 3.93
N LYS A 46 -6.34 -0.41 2.62
CA LYS A 46 -7.67 -0.74 2.06
C LYS A 46 -8.10 -2.14 2.45
N PHE A 47 -7.19 -3.11 2.43
CA PHE A 47 -7.47 -4.46 2.88
C PHE A 47 -7.59 -4.56 4.41
N TRP A 48 -6.67 -3.95 5.14
CA TRP A 48 -6.53 -4.14 6.58
C TRP A 48 -7.58 -3.39 7.41
N ARG A 49 -7.92 -2.16 7.03
CA ARG A 49 -8.88 -1.30 7.75
C ARG A 49 -10.23 -1.98 8.02
N PRO A 50 -10.94 -2.57 7.04
CA PRO A 50 -12.22 -3.24 7.31
C PRO A 50 -12.10 -4.39 8.32
N LEU A 51 -10.99 -5.14 8.30
CA LEU A 51 -10.76 -6.25 9.23
C LEU A 51 -10.68 -5.77 10.68
N ILE A 52 -10.12 -4.57 10.94
CA ILE A 52 -10.06 -3.94 12.27
C ILE A 52 -11.47 -3.69 12.82
N MET A 53 -12.45 -3.43 11.97
CA MET A 53 -13.84 -3.14 12.36
C MET A 53 -14.73 -4.38 12.34
N GLY A 54 -14.21 -5.53 11.88
CA GLY A 54 -15.02 -6.73 11.66
C GLY A 54 -15.97 -6.62 10.47
N VAL A 55 -15.65 -5.71 9.53
CA VAL A 55 -16.29 -5.54 8.22
C VAL A 55 -15.55 -6.43 7.22
N ILE A 56 -16.27 -7.06 6.28
CA ILE A 56 -15.66 -7.96 5.30
C ILE A 56 -15.16 -7.14 4.09
N PRO A 57 -13.85 -7.11 3.79
CA PRO A 57 -13.34 -6.51 2.56
C PRO A 57 -13.80 -7.27 1.31
N ILE A 58 -14.24 -6.53 0.31
CA ILE A 58 -14.40 -6.97 -1.08
C ILE A 58 -13.13 -6.51 -1.81
N TYR A 59 -12.18 -7.42 -2.00
CA TYR A 59 -10.81 -7.10 -2.37
C TYR A 59 -10.49 -7.37 -3.84
N PHE A 60 -9.78 -6.44 -4.47
CA PHE A 60 -9.09 -6.59 -5.75
C PHE A 60 -7.78 -5.81 -5.69
N GLY A 61 -6.66 -6.43 -6.06
CA GLY A 61 -5.34 -5.82 -5.88
C GLY A 61 -4.24 -6.87 -6.00
N SER A 62 -3.39 -6.98 -4.99
CA SER A 62 -2.30 -7.95 -4.98
C SER A 62 -2.77 -9.40 -5.15
N PRO A 63 -2.18 -10.18 -6.08
CA PRO A 63 -2.45 -11.61 -6.19
C PRO A 63 -1.92 -12.41 -4.99
N THR A 64 -0.98 -11.87 -4.20
CA THR A 64 -0.37 -12.54 -3.03
C THR A 64 -1.11 -12.24 -1.73
N ILE A 65 -2.23 -11.50 -1.75
CA ILE A 65 -2.98 -11.15 -0.52
C ILE A 65 -3.45 -12.37 0.29
N LYS A 66 -3.72 -13.49 -0.39
CA LYS A 66 -4.18 -14.74 0.26
C LYS A 66 -3.08 -15.35 1.15
N ASP A 67 -1.81 -15.00 0.91
CA ASP A 67 -0.68 -15.41 1.75
C ASP A 67 -0.64 -14.63 3.08
N TRP A 68 -1.29 -13.47 3.13
CA TRP A 68 -1.23 -12.52 4.25
C TRP A 68 -2.55 -12.37 5.01
N GLN A 69 -3.68 -12.83 4.47
CA GLN A 69 -4.96 -12.69 5.18
C GLN A 69 -4.97 -13.43 6.55
N PRO A 70 -5.67 -12.93 7.58
CA PRO A 70 -5.64 -13.52 8.92
C PRO A 70 -6.08 -14.99 8.98
N ASN A 71 -7.11 -15.33 8.19
CA ASN A 71 -7.68 -16.67 8.09
C ASN A 71 -8.03 -16.98 6.64
N SER A 72 -8.23 -18.26 6.31
CA SER A 72 -8.66 -18.67 4.95
C SER A 72 -9.97 -18.02 4.49
N LYS A 73 -10.81 -17.60 5.44
CA LYS A 73 -11.97 -16.73 5.23
C LYS A 73 -11.80 -15.43 6.02
N SER A 74 -11.31 -14.39 5.35
CA SER A 74 -11.27 -13.03 5.92
C SER A 74 -11.72 -11.96 4.92
N ALA A 75 -11.75 -12.28 3.63
CA ALA A 75 -12.12 -11.37 2.57
C ALA A 75 -12.91 -12.08 1.46
N ILE A 76 -13.60 -11.29 0.64
CA ILE A 76 -14.23 -11.74 -0.60
C ILE A 76 -13.37 -11.22 -1.73
N PHE A 77 -12.82 -12.10 -2.55
CA PHE A 77 -11.93 -11.71 -3.64
C PHE A 77 -12.72 -11.59 -4.93
N VAL A 78 -12.63 -10.43 -5.61
CA VAL A 78 -13.37 -10.18 -6.86
C VAL A 78 -13.00 -11.22 -7.93
N ASN A 79 -11.73 -11.61 -7.99
CA ASN A 79 -11.22 -12.59 -8.96
C ASN A 79 -11.70 -14.04 -8.72
N ASP A 80 -12.36 -14.33 -7.60
CA ASP A 80 -12.95 -15.66 -7.35
C ASP A 80 -14.32 -15.83 -8.04
N PHE A 81 -14.84 -14.79 -8.70
CA PHE A 81 -16.13 -14.79 -9.39
C PHE A 81 -15.94 -14.61 -10.89
N HIS A 82 -16.78 -15.28 -11.70
CA HIS A 82 -16.68 -15.18 -13.15
C HIS A 82 -17.10 -13.80 -13.68
N ASN A 83 -18.04 -13.15 -12.98
CA ASN A 83 -18.57 -11.83 -13.36
C ASN A 83 -19.14 -11.08 -12.13
N PRO A 84 -19.35 -9.75 -12.23
CA PRO A 84 -19.90 -8.94 -11.15
C PRO A 84 -21.28 -9.40 -10.66
N GLN A 85 -22.12 -9.97 -11.51
CA GLN A 85 -23.46 -10.44 -11.15
C GLN A 85 -23.40 -11.62 -10.17
N GLU A 86 -22.45 -12.54 -10.36
CA GLU A 86 -22.20 -13.64 -9.43
C GLU A 86 -21.68 -13.15 -8.08
N LEU A 87 -20.78 -12.17 -8.08
CA LEU A 87 -20.30 -11.51 -6.86
C LEU A 87 -21.48 -10.89 -6.10
N VAL A 88 -22.34 -10.13 -6.76
CA VAL A 88 -23.54 -9.52 -6.13
C VAL A 88 -24.48 -10.58 -5.57
N LYS A 89 -24.73 -11.67 -6.30
CA LYS A 89 -25.55 -12.80 -5.82
C LYS A 89 -24.96 -13.41 -4.55
N TYR A 90 -23.64 -13.58 -4.50
CA TYR A 90 -22.94 -14.09 -3.33
C TYR A 90 -23.02 -13.13 -2.14
N LEU A 91 -22.81 -11.82 -2.36
CA LEU A 91 -22.92 -10.79 -1.33
C LEU A 91 -24.32 -10.76 -0.72
N ASN A 92 -25.38 -10.86 -1.53
CA ASN A 92 -26.76 -10.91 -1.04
C ASN A 92 -27.03 -12.15 -0.16
N LYS A 93 -26.54 -13.32 -0.58
CA LYS A 93 -26.61 -14.56 0.23
C LYS A 93 -25.90 -14.38 1.57
N LEU A 94 -24.70 -13.80 1.55
CA LEU A 94 -23.88 -13.58 2.73
C LEU A 94 -24.51 -12.55 3.68
N ALA A 95 -25.08 -11.47 3.15
CA ALA A 95 -25.75 -10.43 3.92
C ALA A 95 -26.95 -10.98 4.72
N GLY A 96 -27.71 -11.91 4.11
CA GLY A 96 -28.88 -12.53 4.71
C GLY A 96 -28.59 -13.75 5.60
N ASN A 97 -27.34 -14.17 5.75
CA ASN A 97 -26.97 -15.34 6.56
C ASN A 97 -25.90 -14.96 7.60
N GLN A 98 -26.34 -14.78 8.85
CA GLN A 98 -25.47 -14.35 9.95
C GLN A 98 -24.35 -15.36 10.25
N GLN A 99 -24.64 -16.66 10.23
CA GLN A 99 -23.64 -17.69 10.49
C GLN A 99 -22.54 -17.67 9.41
N LEU A 100 -22.92 -17.53 8.14
CA LEU A 100 -21.97 -17.43 7.05
C LEU A 100 -21.16 -16.13 7.13
N TYR A 101 -21.81 -15.01 7.46
CA TYR A 101 -21.14 -13.71 7.69
C TYR A 101 -20.09 -13.81 8.80
N ASP A 102 -20.44 -14.39 9.95
CA ASP A 102 -19.52 -14.54 11.08
C ASP A 102 -18.38 -15.54 10.79
N SER A 103 -18.55 -16.45 9.83
CA SER A 103 -17.45 -17.33 9.39
C SER A 103 -16.27 -16.58 8.75
N TYR A 104 -16.49 -15.35 8.25
CA TYR A 104 -15.43 -14.47 7.71
C TYR A 104 -14.76 -13.59 8.78
N ARG A 105 -15.29 -13.58 10.01
CA ARG A 105 -14.92 -12.66 11.09
C ARG A 105 -14.24 -13.35 12.26
N GLN A 106 -13.71 -14.56 12.04
CA GLN A 106 -13.10 -15.35 13.11
C GLN A 106 -11.90 -14.67 13.76
N HIS A 107 -11.21 -13.77 13.05
CA HIS A 107 -10.15 -12.93 13.64
C HIS A 107 -10.64 -11.96 14.72
N LYS A 108 -11.95 -11.68 14.77
CA LYS A 108 -12.60 -10.91 15.83
C LYS A 108 -13.34 -11.78 16.84
N LEU A 109 -13.95 -12.87 16.37
CA LEU A 109 -14.87 -13.68 17.18
C LEU A 109 -14.18 -14.81 17.95
N ASN A 110 -13.07 -15.35 17.42
CA ASN A 110 -12.33 -16.42 18.07
C ASN A 110 -11.24 -15.85 18.98
N LEU A 111 -11.51 -15.76 20.27
CA LEU A 111 -10.56 -15.22 21.26
C LEU A 111 -9.36 -16.14 21.54
N ARG A 112 -9.46 -17.44 21.25
CA ARG A 112 -8.37 -18.40 21.52
C ARG A 112 -7.38 -18.47 20.37
N ASN A 113 -7.88 -18.46 19.15
CA ASN A 113 -7.07 -18.53 17.94
C ASN A 113 -7.62 -17.58 16.86
N PRO A 114 -7.43 -16.26 17.02
CA PRO A 114 -7.98 -15.27 16.10
C PRO A 114 -7.33 -15.33 14.71
N ILE A 115 -6.05 -15.67 14.62
CA ILE A 115 -5.29 -15.69 13.36
C ILE A 115 -4.77 -17.10 13.14
N SER A 116 -5.27 -17.78 12.12
CA SER A 116 -4.79 -19.12 11.74
C SER A 116 -3.59 -19.08 10.80
N ASN A 117 -3.36 -17.96 10.10
CA ASN A 117 -2.24 -17.78 9.20
C ASN A 117 -0.90 -17.69 9.96
N GLN A 118 -0.12 -18.77 9.87
CA GLN A 118 1.17 -18.89 10.57
C GLN A 118 2.23 -17.94 10.00
N ASN A 119 2.23 -17.69 8.68
CA ASN A 119 3.17 -16.75 8.06
C ASN A 119 2.90 -15.33 8.55
N LEU A 120 1.63 -14.92 8.59
CA LEU A 120 1.25 -13.62 9.15
C LEU A 120 1.66 -13.51 10.62
N LEU A 121 1.33 -14.52 11.44
CA LEU A 121 1.68 -14.53 12.87
C LEU A 121 3.19 -14.44 13.09
N HIS A 122 3.96 -15.25 12.37
CA HIS A 122 5.41 -15.22 12.43
C HIS A 122 5.92 -13.81 12.16
N ASN A 123 5.52 -13.19 11.04
CA ASN A 123 5.96 -11.85 10.68
C ASN A 123 5.49 -10.76 11.65
N LEU A 124 4.30 -10.88 12.24
CA LEU A 124 3.83 -9.93 13.25
C LEU A 124 4.65 -9.98 14.54
N VAL A 125 5.14 -11.17 14.92
CA VAL A 125 5.93 -11.39 16.14
C VAL A 125 7.42 -11.14 15.94
N THR A 126 7.96 -11.49 14.77
CA THR A 126 9.41 -11.44 14.51
C THR A 126 9.87 -10.16 13.81
N ARG A 127 8.96 -9.37 13.23
CA ARG A 127 9.34 -8.09 12.60
C ARG A 127 10.02 -7.18 13.62
N GLN A 128 11.19 -6.70 13.26
CA GLN A 128 12.02 -5.84 14.11
C GLN A 128 11.64 -4.35 14.02
N TYR A 129 10.80 -3.99 13.04
CA TYR A 129 10.32 -2.62 12.85
C TYR A 129 8.88 -2.64 12.33
N HIS A 130 8.12 -1.59 12.63
CA HIS A 130 6.76 -1.41 12.16
C HIS A 130 6.43 0.08 11.97
N ILE A 131 5.50 0.37 11.06
CA ILE A 131 4.96 1.72 10.89
C ILE A 131 4.25 2.14 12.19
N GLY A 132 4.62 3.31 12.73
CA GLY A 132 4.10 3.81 14.01
C GLY A 132 4.92 3.40 15.25
N ASP A 133 6.09 2.77 15.06
CA ASP A 133 7.02 2.50 16.15
C ASP A 133 7.65 3.81 16.69
N SER A 134 7.09 4.31 17.79
CA SER A 134 7.54 5.51 18.49
C SER A 134 8.67 5.27 19.50
N SER A 135 9.28 4.07 19.51
CA SER A 135 10.41 3.80 20.40
C SER A 135 11.56 4.78 20.16
N SER A 136 12.18 5.27 21.24
CA SER A 136 13.33 6.17 21.17
C SER A 136 14.50 5.49 20.46
N GLY A 137 14.93 6.04 19.32
CA GLY A 137 15.97 5.48 18.46
C GLY A 137 15.85 5.97 17.02
N ALA A 138 16.46 5.21 16.10
CA ALA A 138 16.45 5.48 14.67
C ALA A 138 15.03 5.50 14.06
N SER A 139 14.82 6.34 13.06
CA SER A 139 13.61 6.49 12.27
C SER A 139 13.17 5.17 11.62
N LEU A 140 11.92 5.12 11.14
CA LEU A 140 11.40 3.98 10.39
C LEU A 140 12.29 3.63 9.19
N PHE A 141 12.81 4.64 8.48
CA PHE A 141 13.67 4.47 7.33
C PHE A 141 15.00 3.85 7.73
N GLU A 142 15.67 4.36 8.76
CA GLU A 142 16.93 3.81 9.24
C GLU A 142 16.77 2.36 9.74
N LYS A 143 15.65 2.04 10.40
CA LYS A 143 15.33 0.66 10.81
C LYS A 143 15.12 -0.26 9.60
N PHE A 144 14.43 0.23 8.57
CA PHE A 144 14.25 -0.50 7.31
C PHE A 144 15.58 -0.72 6.59
N GLU A 145 16.40 0.31 6.46
CA GLU A 145 17.74 0.24 5.86
C GLU A 145 18.64 -0.76 6.58
N CYS A 146 18.68 -0.69 7.93
CA CYS A 146 19.40 -1.66 8.74
C CYS A 146 18.93 -3.10 8.47
N ALA A 147 17.62 -3.33 8.39
CA ALA A 147 17.07 -4.66 8.11
C ALA A 147 17.42 -5.16 6.71
N VAL A 148 17.38 -4.28 5.69
CA VAL A 148 17.83 -4.60 4.32
C VAL A 148 19.31 -4.95 4.31
N CYS A 149 20.16 -4.13 4.92
CA CYS A 149 21.61 -4.38 5.02
C CYS A 149 21.91 -5.70 5.73
N TYR A 150 21.26 -5.96 6.87
CA TYR A 150 21.40 -7.22 7.58
C TYR A 150 20.99 -8.41 6.71
N HIS A 151 19.86 -8.30 6.00
CA HIS A 151 19.41 -9.35 5.09
C HIS A 151 20.41 -9.57 3.95
N VAL A 152 20.90 -8.51 3.30
CA VAL A 152 21.86 -8.62 2.18
C VAL A 152 23.18 -9.26 2.63
N ILE A 153 23.69 -8.92 3.82
CA ILE A 153 24.94 -9.47 4.35
C ILE A 153 24.78 -10.96 4.71
N ASN A 154 23.66 -11.34 5.33
CA ASN A 154 23.48 -12.69 5.86
C ASN A 154 22.83 -13.67 4.87
N THR A 155 22.21 -13.17 3.81
CA THR A 155 21.57 -14.01 2.80
C THR A 155 22.43 -13.99 1.55
N ALA A 156 23.16 -15.08 1.29
CA ALA A 156 23.99 -15.23 0.09
C ALA A 156 23.12 -15.44 -1.18
N ARG A 157 22.31 -14.44 -1.54
CA ARG A 157 21.48 -14.46 -2.74
C ARG A 157 22.14 -13.61 -3.82
N ASN A 158 22.57 -14.25 -4.91
CA ASN A 158 22.96 -13.60 -6.16
C ASN A 158 21.72 -13.20 -6.98
N VAL A 159 20.71 -12.61 -6.35
CA VAL A 159 19.52 -12.11 -7.06
C VAL A 159 19.65 -10.61 -7.20
N LYS A 160 19.81 -10.15 -8.43
CA LYS A 160 19.72 -8.73 -8.77
C LYS A 160 18.28 -8.44 -9.17
N ALA A 161 17.72 -7.35 -8.65
CA ALA A 161 16.46 -6.83 -9.16
C ALA A 161 16.62 -6.55 -10.66
N ASP A 162 15.64 -6.97 -11.45
CA ASP A 162 15.54 -6.64 -12.88
C ASP A 162 14.38 -5.66 -13.11
N SER A 163 14.17 -5.23 -14.36
CA SER A 163 13.06 -4.34 -14.72
C SER A 163 11.68 -4.91 -14.42
N ARG A 164 11.58 -6.21 -14.13
CA ARG A 164 10.32 -6.89 -13.82
C ARG A 164 10.09 -7.05 -12.32
N HIS A 165 11.06 -6.68 -11.48
CA HIS A 165 11.00 -6.88 -10.03
C HIS A 165 9.80 -6.20 -9.36
N TYR A 166 9.36 -5.06 -9.90
CA TYR A 166 8.15 -4.34 -9.47
C TYR A 166 7.07 -4.29 -10.55
N ASN A 167 7.10 -5.22 -11.52
CA ASN A 167 6.12 -5.17 -12.60
C ASN A 167 4.74 -5.56 -12.06
N CYS A 168 3.75 -4.75 -12.42
CA CYS A 168 2.36 -5.01 -12.14
C CYS A 168 1.75 -5.70 -13.36
N PRO A 169 1.30 -6.96 -13.26
CA PRO A 169 0.83 -7.73 -14.42
C PRO A 169 -0.45 -7.18 -15.03
N LEU A 170 -1.23 -6.39 -14.28
CA LEU A 170 -2.47 -5.78 -14.74
C LEU A 170 -2.22 -4.29 -14.95
N GLU A 171 -2.27 -3.86 -16.21
CA GLU A 171 -2.30 -2.44 -16.53
C GLU A 171 -3.60 -1.83 -15.98
N PRO A 172 -3.52 -0.70 -15.24
CA PRO A 172 -4.71 -0.03 -14.76
C PRO A 172 -5.54 0.44 -15.96
N VAL A 173 -6.77 -0.06 -16.07
CA VAL A 173 -7.74 0.48 -17.02
C VAL A 173 -8.27 1.78 -16.43
N TYR A 174 -7.74 2.90 -16.90
CA TYR A 174 -8.26 4.21 -16.54
C TYR A 174 -9.63 4.39 -17.21
N ALA A 175 -10.68 4.48 -16.40
CA ALA A 175 -11.97 4.92 -16.89
C ALA A 175 -11.80 6.32 -17.52
N GLN A 176 -12.39 6.55 -18.69
CA GLN A 176 -12.38 7.89 -19.28
C GLN A 176 -13.12 8.83 -18.31
N LEU A 177 -12.42 9.82 -17.78
CA LEU A 177 -13.02 10.83 -16.92
C LEU A 177 -13.99 11.66 -17.77
N GLU A 178 -15.29 11.58 -17.46
CA GLU A 178 -16.36 12.24 -18.23
C GLU A 178 -16.18 13.77 -18.33
N GLY A 179 -15.44 14.39 -17.41
CA GLY A 179 -15.22 15.83 -17.38
C GLY A 179 -13.95 16.33 -18.08
N GLN A 180 -12.95 15.49 -18.35
CA GLN A 180 -11.59 15.90 -18.79
C GLN A 180 -10.95 17.06 -17.99
N GLU A 181 -11.53 17.46 -16.86
CA GLU A 181 -10.99 18.54 -16.03
C GLU A 181 -9.71 18.05 -15.37
N ILE A 182 -8.64 18.82 -15.52
CA ILE A 182 -7.38 18.55 -14.85
C ILE A 182 -7.60 18.80 -13.36
N PRO A 183 -7.38 17.80 -12.48
CA PRO A 183 -7.53 18.00 -11.04
C PRO A 183 -6.70 19.20 -10.55
N GLN A 184 -7.26 19.95 -9.59
CA GLN A 184 -6.49 20.97 -8.88
C GLN A 184 -5.27 20.29 -8.24
N ASN A 185 -4.08 20.86 -8.46
CA ASN A 185 -2.77 20.38 -8.00
C ASN A 185 -2.10 19.28 -8.84
N VAL A 186 -2.62 18.91 -10.03
CA VAL A 186 -1.88 17.96 -10.93
C VAL A 186 -0.48 18.47 -11.28
N ALA A 187 -0.29 19.78 -11.40
CA ALA A 187 1.02 20.37 -11.60
C ALA A 187 1.99 20.06 -10.43
N ASP A 188 1.50 20.10 -9.20
CA ASP A 188 2.31 19.81 -8.01
C ASP A 188 2.71 18.34 -7.97
N TRP A 189 1.78 17.42 -8.25
CA TRP A 189 2.08 15.99 -8.33
C TRP A 189 3.09 15.67 -9.43
N ARG A 190 2.95 16.30 -10.61
CA ARG A 190 3.90 16.13 -11.72
C ARG A 190 5.27 16.69 -11.36
N SER A 191 5.32 17.87 -10.75
CA SER A 191 6.56 18.49 -10.26
C SER A 191 7.27 17.60 -9.24
N MET A 192 6.55 17.06 -8.25
CA MET A 192 7.11 16.12 -7.27
C MET A 192 7.68 14.87 -7.92
N MET A 193 6.96 14.31 -8.91
CA MET A 193 7.43 13.13 -9.64
C MET A 193 8.68 13.44 -10.48
N GLU A 194 8.72 14.59 -11.15
CA GLU A 194 9.87 15.04 -11.94
C GLU A 194 11.11 15.26 -11.06
N VAL A 195 10.95 15.92 -9.91
CA VAL A 195 12.02 16.09 -8.91
C VAL A 195 12.52 14.73 -8.44
N GLY A 196 11.61 13.81 -8.05
CA GLY A 196 11.98 12.47 -7.59
C GLY A 196 12.71 11.65 -8.66
N GLN A 197 12.29 11.73 -9.92
CA GLN A 197 13.00 11.11 -11.03
C GLN A 197 14.40 11.69 -11.22
N CYS A 198 14.54 13.01 -11.09
CA CYS A 198 15.84 13.66 -11.20
C CYS A 198 16.77 13.25 -10.06
N GLN A 199 16.27 13.24 -8.82
CA GLN A 199 17.01 12.78 -7.64
C GLN A 199 17.52 11.35 -7.82
N ALA A 200 16.66 10.43 -8.29
CA ALA A 200 17.06 9.04 -8.51
C ALA A 200 18.17 8.90 -9.55
N LYS A 201 18.09 9.62 -10.67
CA LYS A 201 19.14 9.62 -11.72
C LYS A 201 20.44 10.21 -11.20
N LEU A 202 20.36 11.34 -10.50
CA LEU A 202 21.51 12.00 -9.91
C LEU A 202 22.22 11.10 -8.91
N LEU A 203 21.45 10.42 -8.06
CA LEU A 203 21.97 9.49 -7.06
C LEU A 203 22.67 8.28 -7.72
N ASP A 204 22.09 7.70 -8.78
CA ASP A 204 22.73 6.62 -9.56
C ASP A 204 24.06 7.10 -10.17
N GLU A 205 24.11 8.30 -10.75
CA GLU A 205 25.35 8.87 -11.28
C GLU A 205 26.42 9.04 -10.20
N PHE A 206 26.04 9.56 -9.03
CA PHE A 206 26.96 9.78 -7.92
C PHE A 206 27.50 8.46 -7.38
N PHE A 207 26.65 7.44 -7.23
CA PHE A 207 27.08 6.10 -6.84
C PHE A 207 28.02 5.47 -7.87
N ARG A 208 27.74 5.61 -9.17
CA ARG A 208 28.61 5.07 -10.24
C ARG A 208 29.96 5.75 -10.33
N ARG A 209 30.05 7.04 -9.99
CA ARG A 209 31.32 7.77 -9.94
C ARG A 209 32.24 7.27 -8.82
N ASN A 210 31.67 6.60 -7.80
CA ASN A 210 32.39 6.05 -6.67
C ASN A 210 33.25 7.11 -5.94
N LEU A 211 32.70 8.31 -5.80
CA LEU A 211 33.30 9.43 -5.06
C LEU A 211 32.37 9.82 -3.91
N SER A 212 32.94 10.23 -2.77
CA SER A 212 32.17 10.80 -1.68
C SER A 212 31.54 12.11 -2.10
N PHE A 213 30.33 12.36 -1.64
CA PHE A 213 29.61 13.63 -1.81
C PHE A 213 28.91 14.01 -0.51
N THR A 214 28.65 15.29 -0.35
CA THR A 214 27.89 15.88 0.75
C THR A 214 26.46 16.17 0.31
N ASP A 215 25.54 16.30 1.27
CA ASP A 215 24.15 16.70 1.00
C ASP A 215 24.07 18.03 0.25
N ALA A 216 24.94 18.99 0.60
CA ALA A 216 25.00 20.30 -0.04
C ALA A 216 25.42 20.20 -1.53
N GLU A 217 26.35 19.30 -1.87
CA GLU A 217 26.77 19.07 -3.26
C GLU A 217 25.66 18.41 -4.07
N PHE A 218 24.94 17.46 -3.46
CA PHE A 218 23.80 16.81 -4.09
C PHE A 218 22.67 17.80 -4.37
N ASP A 219 22.29 18.61 -3.37
CA ASP A 219 21.22 19.61 -3.49
C ASP A 219 21.56 20.70 -4.51
N ALA A 220 22.82 21.17 -4.52
CA ALA A 220 23.27 22.16 -5.49
C ALA A 220 23.17 21.64 -6.92
N GLU A 221 23.58 20.40 -7.17
CA GLU A 221 23.52 19.78 -8.50
C GLU A 221 22.07 19.44 -8.91
N LEU A 222 21.23 18.99 -7.99
CA LEU A 222 19.80 18.78 -8.23
C LEU A 222 19.13 20.09 -8.68
N ASN A 223 19.32 21.17 -7.91
CA ASN A 223 18.75 22.48 -8.24
C ASN A 223 19.22 22.97 -9.61
N ARG A 224 20.54 22.87 -9.87
CA ARG A 224 21.11 23.22 -11.18
C ARG A 224 20.46 22.43 -12.33
N ARG A 225 20.21 21.13 -12.14
CA ARG A 225 19.60 20.29 -13.18
C ARG A 225 18.12 20.56 -13.40
N MET A 226 17.38 20.82 -12.32
CA MET A 226 15.98 21.20 -12.37
C MET A 226 15.81 22.55 -13.08
N GLU A 227 16.61 23.57 -12.72
CA GLU A 227 16.60 24.88 -13.38
C GLU A 227 16.97 24.80 -14.87
N ALA A 228 17.95 23.96 -15.20
CA ALA A 228 18.38 23.75 -16.59
C ALA A 228 17.50 22.76 -17.39
N ASN A 229 16.42 22.22 -16.80
CA ASN A 229 15.57 21.17 -17.38
C ASN A 229 16.37 19.97 -17.95
N SER A 230 17.47 19.61 -17.28
CA SER A 230 18.44 18.62 -17.78
C SER A 230 18.29 17.22 -17.17
N CYS A 231 17.30 17.03 -16.29
CA CYS A 231 17.01 15.75 -15.63
C CYS A 231 16.55 14.64 -16.60
N ASN A 232 16.11 14.98 -17.81
CA ASN A 232 15.62 14.03 -18.81
C ASN A 232 16.66 13.64 -19.87
N ASN A 233 17.85 14.25 -19.86
CA ASN A 233 18.93 13.83 -20.74
C ASN A 233 19.60 12.58 -20.18
N SER A 234 19.06 11.43 -20.56
CA SER A 234 19.73 10.15 -20.42
C SER A 234 21.03 10.23 -21.23
N SER A 235 22.17 10.30 -20.54
CA SER A 235 23.44 9.94 -21.15
C SER A 235 23.37 8.44 -21.46
N ASN A 236 23.00 8.10 -22.69
CA ASN A 236 23.28 6.79 -23.27
C ASN A 236 24.80 6.65 -23.40
N THR A 237 25.47 6.24 -22.33
CA THR A 237 26.87 5.78 -22.33
C THR A 237 27.05 4.73 -21.24
#